data_AF-A0A929SN09-F1
#
_entry.id   AF-A0A929SN09-F1
#
_cell.length_a   1.000
_cell.length_b   1.000
_cell.length_c   1.000
_cell.angle_alpha   90.00
_cell.angle_beta   90.00
_cell.angle_gamma   90.00
#
_symmetry.space_group_name_H-M   'P 1'
#
loop_
_entity.id
_entity.type
_entity.pdbx_description
1 polymer ?
#
loop_
_entity_poly.entity_id
_entity_poly.type
_entity_poly.pdbx_seq_one_letter_code
_entity_poly.pdbx_strand_id
1 'polypeptide(L)'
;MGKATKMIALAIVATLVFCAWSTVRIVKAVQFDMNCTQYIKRAADANTVELAKEELAKAISYAEKNNLTEGVVSIFLHQPKNDVGYWYKNLTEAYAELENLPEDASSLEKTNLLMKMRESLTDNKESGVSVIMPHGISIYPKNVHYFWWGLISTISCLGLWIMVFVAWWFNWD
;
A
#
# COMPACT_ATOMS: atom_id res chain seq x y z
N MET A 1 41.59 7.04 14.47
CA MET A 1 40.67 7.47 13.38
C MET A 1 40.56 8.98 13.42
N GLY A 2 40.96 9.66 12.33
CA GLY A 2 40.76 11.11 12.18
C GLY A 2 39.28 11.48 12.22
N LYS A 3 38.97 12.76 12.47
CA LYS A 3 37.58 13.22 12.58
C LYS A 3 36.85 13.01 11.25
N ALA A 4 37.52 13.28 10.12
CA ALA A 4 37.02 13.00 8.78
C ALA A 4 36.60 11.53 8.56
N THR A 5 37.43 10.56 8.98
CA THR A 5 37.11 9.13 8.83
C THR A 5 35.86 8.72 9.61
N LYS A 6 35.66 9.28 10.81
CA LYS A 6 34.47 9.00 11.64
C LYS A 6 33.20 9.58 11.00
N MET A 7 33.27 10.78 10.42
CA MET A 7 32.13 11.41 9.74
C MET A 7 31.70 10.62 8.50
N ILE A 8 32.66 10.15 7.69
CA ILE A 8 32.37 9.30 6.53
C ILE A 8 31.72 7.99 6.96
N ALA A 9 32.24 7.33 7.99
CA ALA A 9 31.65 6.10 8.52
C ALA A 9 30.18 6.31 8.97
N LEU A 10 29.89 7.41 9.67
CA LEU A 10 28.53 7.76 10.07
C LEU A 10 27.61 8.03 8.87
N ALA A 11 28.10 8.74 7.83
CA ALA A 11 27.33 9.00 6.61
C ALA A 11 26.98 7.70 5.87
N ILE A 12 27.92 6.75 5.81
CA ILE A 12 27.68 5.42 5.23
C ILE A 12 26.60 4.68 6.03
N VAL A 13 26.69 4.65 7.37
CA VAL A 13 25.68 4.00 8.22
C VAL A 13 24.30 4.64 8.01
N ALA A 14 24.21 5.97 7.97
CA ALA A 14 22.93 6.66 7.72
C ALA A 14 22.36 6.32 6.34
N THR A 15 23.21 6.19 5.32
CA THR A 15 22.81 5.75 3.98
C THR A 15 22.23 4.33 4.02
N LEU A 16 22.88 3.40 4.73
CA LEU A 16 22.39 2.04 4.88
C LEU A 16 21.02 2.00 5.57
N VAL A 17 20.79 2.82 6.60
CA VAL A 17 19.48 2.90 7.29
C VAL A 17 18.39 3.43 6.36
N PHE A 18 18.69 4.44 5.54
CA PHE A 18 17.76 4.97 4.54
C PHE A 18 17.44 3.94 3.44
N CYS A 19 18.47 3.24 2.95
CA CYS A 19 18.30 2.15 1.99
C CYS A 19 17.44 1.02 2.57
N ALA A 20 17.67 0.61 3.82
CA ALA A 20 16.87 -0.40 4.50
C ALA A 20 15.39 0.01 4.60
N TRP A 21 15.11 1.27 4.99
CA TRP A 21 13.75 1.81 5.00
C TRP A 21 13.09 1.72 3.62
N SER A 22 13.82 2.12 2.57
CA SER A 22 13.34 2.10 1.18
C SER A 22 13.04 0.68 0.70
N THR A 23 13.95 -0.26 0.97
CA THR A 23 13.78 -1.68 0.61
C THR A 23 12.55 -2.27 1.30
N VAL A 24 12.37 -2.05 2.61
CA VAL A 24 11.20 -2.57 3.33
C VAL A 24 9.90 -1.98 2.77
N ARG A 25 9.88 -0.69 2.40
CA ARG A 25 8.73 -0.05 1.76
C ARG A 25 8.36 -0.69 0.43
N ILE A 26 9.35 -0.98 -0.40
CA ILE A 26 9.16 -1.66 -1.69
C ILE A 26 8.63 -3.07 -1.47
N VAL A 27 9.25 -3.85 -0.58
CA VAL A 27 8.80 -5.21 -0.26
C VAL A 27 7.36 -5.22 0.22
N LYS A 28 6.98 -4.27 1.09
CA LYS A 28 5.59 -4.17 1.56
C LYS A 28 4.60 -3.79 0.45
N ALA A 29 4.98 -2.89 -0.44
CA ALA A 29 4.16 -2.56 -1.61
C ALA A 29 3.94 -3.78 -2.52
N VAL A 30 5.00 -4.54 -2.82
CA VAL A 30 4.90 -5.76 -3.66
C VAL A 30 4.11 -6.86 -2.96
N GLN A 31 4.33 -7.09 -1.66
CA GLN A 31 3.56 -8.06 -0.89
C GLN A 31 2.06 -7.73 -0.89
N PHE A 32 1.71 -6.46 -0.71
CA PHE A 32 0.32 -6.03 -0.75
C PHE A 32 -0.27 -6.20 -2.15
N ASP A 33 0.48 -5.86 -3.20
CA ASP A 33 0.02 -6.03 -4.58
C ASP A 33 -0.30 -7.50 -4.89
N MET A 34 0.66 -8.39 -4.65
CA MET A 34 0.54 -9.82 -4.96
C MET A 34 -0.55 -10.53 -4.15
N ASN A 35 -0.74 -10.14 -2.89
CA ASN A 35 -1.62 -10.87 -1.96
C ASN A 35 -2.98 -10.20 -1.74
N CYS A 36 -3.21 -9.00 -2.28
CA CYS A 36 -4.48 -8.29 -2.13
C CYS A 36 -4.93 -7.65 -3.45
N THR A 37 -4.15 -6.70 -3.99
CA THR A 37 -4.54 -5.93 -5.19
C THR A 37 -4.83 -6.82 -6.39
N GLN A 38 -3.98 -7.81 -6.66
CA GLN A 38 -4.15 -8.73 -7.79
C GLN A 38 -5.42 -9.58 -7.64
N TYR A 39 -5.78 -9.99 -6.42
CA TYR A 39 -7.01 -10.74 -6.19
C TYR A 39 -8.26 -9.87 -6.36
N ILE A 40 -8.23 -8.61 -5.91
CA ILE A 40 -9.31 -7.65 -6.18
C ILE A 40 -9.48 -7.44 -7.69
N LYS A 41 -8.37 -7.30 -8.42
CA LYS A 41 -8.39 -7.15 -9.87
C LYS A 41 -8.95 -8.39 -10.57
N ARG A 42 -8.53 -9.58 -10.16
CA ARG A 42 -9.06 -10.85 -10.70
C ARG A 42 -10.54 -11.03 -10.41
N ALA A 43 -11.01 -10.60 -9.24
CA ALA A 43 -12.44 -10.58 -8.93
C ALA A 43 -13.17 -9.64 -9.89
N ALA A 44 -12.67 -8.41 -10.09
CA ALA A 44 -13.25 -7.41 -10.99
C ALA A 44 -13.26 -7.85 -12.48
N ASP A 45 -12.31 -8.70 -12.89
CA ASP A 45 -12.22 -9.25 -14.25
C ASP A 45 -12.90 -10.63 -14.40
N ALA A 46 -13.50 -11.17 -13.33
CA ALA A 46 -14.12 -12.49 -13.35
C ALA A 46 -15.36 -12.52 -14.26
N ASN A 47 -15.55 -13.65 -14.95
CA ASN A 47 -16.70 -13.90 -15.82
C ASN A 47 -17.82 -14.70 -15.16
N THR A 48 -17.61 -15.21 -13.94
CA THR A 48 -18.62 -15.91 -13.14
C THR A 48 -18.64 -15.38 -11.71
N VAL A 49 -19.80 -15.50 -11.07
CA VAL A 49 -20.02 -15.06 -9.68
C VAL A 49 -19.15 -15.88 -8.72
N GLU A 50 -19.01 -17.17 -8.99
CA GLU A 50 -18.23 -18.09 -8.17
C GLU A 50 -16.74 -17.72 -8.16
N LEU A 51 -16.17 -17.39 -9.34
CA LEU A 51 -14.78 -16.96 -9.44
C LEU A 51 -14.57 -15.60 -8.78
N ALA A 52 -15.50 -14.65 -8.99
CA ALA A 52 -15.47 -13.36 -8.31
C ALA A 52 -15.44 -13.51 -6.78
N LYS A 53 -16.31 -14.38 -6.23
CA LYS A 53 -16.35 -14.68 -4.79
C LYS A 53 -15.03 -15.25 -4.30
N GLU A 54 -14.49 -16.26 -5.00
CA GLU A 54 -13.26 -16.93 -4.58
C GLU A 54 -12.08 -15.96 -4.49
N GLU A 55 -11.88 -15.12 -5.51
CA GLU A 55 -10.77 -14.17 -5.53
C GLU A 55 -10.98 -13.02 -4.53
N LEU A 56 -12.20 -12.51 -4.41
CA LEU A 56 -12.50 -11.44 -3.45
C LEU A 56 -12.34 -11.93 -2.00
N ALA A 57 -12.71 -13.17 -1.71
CA ALA A 57 -12.49 -13.79 -0.41
C ALA A 57 -10.99 -13.86 -0.03
N LYS A 58 -10.10 -14.13 -0.99
CA LYS A 58 -8.65 -14.11 -0.75
C LYS A 58 -8.16 -12.72 -0.37
N ALA A 59 -8.64 -11.69 -1.07
CA ALA A 59 -8.31 -10.29 -0.77
C ALA A 59 -8.81 -9.86 0.62
N ILE A 60 -10.07 -10.19 0.95
CA ILE A 60 -10.66 -9.90 2.27
C ILE A 60 -9.88 -10.61 3.37
N SER A 61 -9.59 -11.91 3.20
CA SER A 61 -8.80 -12.67 4.19
C SER A 61 -7.41 -12.07 4.41
N TYR A 62 -6.76 -11.57 3.35
CA TYR A 62 -5.49 -10.85 3.50
C TYR A 62 -5.67 -9.55 4.29
N ALA A 63 -6.71 -8.76 4.00
CA ALA A 63 -7.00 -7.52 4.70
C ALA A 63 -7.21 -7.77 6.20
N GLU A 64 -8.02 -8.76 6.57
CA GLU A 64 -8.26 -9.17 7.96
C GLU A 64 -6.98 -9.59 8.66
N LYS A 65 -6.20 -10.50 8.05
CA LYS A 65 -4.94 -11.01 8.63
C LYS A 65 -3.89 -9.92 8.85
N ASN A 66 -3.95 -8.82 8.09
CA ASN A 66 -3.01 -7.71 8.19
C ASN A 66 -3.59 -6.48 8.91
N ASN A 67 -4.76 -6.59 9.53
CA ASN A 67 -5.46 -5.49 10.23
C ASN A 67 -5.71 -4.28 9.31
N LEU A 68 -6.12 -4.55 8.07
CA LEU A 68 -6.51 -3.54 7.07
C LEU A 68 -8.04 -3.39 7.04
N THR A 69 -8.69 -3.35 8.20
CA THR A 69 -10.15 -3.42 8.33
C THR A 69 -10.78 -2.11 8.80
N GLU A 70 -9.99 -1.21 9.37
CA GLU A 70 -10.45 0.06 9.95
C GLU A 70 -9.32 1.09 9.96
N GLY A 71 -9.69 2.33 10.31
CA GLY A 71 -8.75 3.45 10.46
C GLY A 71 -8.40 4.15 9.15
N VAL A 72 -7.27 4.86 9.15
CA VAL A 72 -6.92 5.80 8.08
C VAL A 72 -5.41 5.82 7.83
N VAL A 73 -5.01 5.83 6.56
CA VAL A 73 -3.57 5.78 6.19
C VAL A 73 -2.88 7.14 6.35
N SER A 74 -3.64 8.24 6.36
CA SER A 74 -3.07 9.58 6.53
C SER A 74 -2.49 9.79 7.91
N ILE A 75 -1.38 10.53 7.99
CA ILE A 75 -0.74 10.89 9.25
C ILE A 75 -1.26 12.24 9.76
N PHE A 76 -1.39 13.22 8.86
CA PHE A 76 -1.78 14.59 9.23
C PHE A 76 -3.17 14.95 8.69
N LEU A 77 -3.41 14.71 7.39
CA LEU A 77 -4.62 15.14 6.69
C LEU A 77 -5.56 13.96 6.41
N HIS A 78 -6.60 13.86 7.23
CA HIS A 78 -7.67 12.88 7.08
C HIS A 78 -8.54 13.24 5.88
N GLN A 79 -8.51 12.40 4.85
CA GLN A 79 -9.32 12.55 3.64
C GLN A 79 -10.07 11.24 3.40
N PRO A 80 -11.30 11.25 2.85
CA PRO A 80 -12.08 10.03 2.62
C PRO A 80 -11.33 8.97 1.80
N LYS A 81 -10.54 9.38 0.79
CA LYS A 81 -9.71 8.47 -0.01
C LYS A 81 -8.61 7.72 0.78
N ASN A 82 -8.35 8.12 2.03
CA ASN A 82 -7.35 7.51 2.90
C ASN A 82 -7.99 6.55 3.93
N ASP A 83 -9.31 6.42 3.93
CA ASP A 83 -10.07 5.61 4.90
C ASP A 83 -9.98 4.12 4.55
N VAL A 84 -9.35 3.36 5.44
CA VAL A 84 -9.15 1.91 5.31
C VAL A 84 -10.44 1.17 5.64
N GLY A 85 -11.22 1.67 6.59
CA GLY A 85 -12.50 1.06 6.98
C GLY A 85 -13.52 1.16 5.86
N TYR A 86 -13.63 2.31 5.21
CA TYR A 86 -14.49 2.50 4.06
C TYR A 86 -14.08 1.58 2.89
N TRP A 87 -12.78 1.50 2.60
CA TRP A 87 -12.26 0.59 1.58
C TRP A 87 -12.57 -0.87 1.90
N TYR A 88 -12.30 -1.33 3.12
CA TYR A 88 -12.58 -2.69 3.55
C TYR A 88 -14.07 -3.01 3.50
N LYS A 89 -14.90 -2.09 3.96
CA LYS A 89 -16.36 -2.20 3.91
C LYS A 89 -16.85 -2.41 2.48
N ASN A 90 -16.36 -1.63 1.51
CA ASN A 90 -16.72 -1.80 0.11
C ASN A 90 -16.36 -3.20 -0.43
N LEU A 91 -15.21 -3.76 -0.04
CA LEU A 91 -14.85 -5.14 -0.41
C LEU A 91 -15.85 -6.15 0.15
N THR A 92 -16.17 -6.04 1.44
CA THR A 92 -17.07 -6.97 2.12
C THR A 92 -18.53 -6.84 1.65
N GLU A 93 -18.98 -5.63 1.31
CA GLU A 93 -20.31 -5.40 0.74
C GLU A 93 -20.40 -6.00 -0.67
N ALA A 94 -19.39 -5.80 -1.51
CA ALA A 94 -19.32 -6.44 -2.83
C ALA A 94 -19.34 -7.97 -2.71
N TYR A 95 -18.62 -8.55 -1.74
CA TYR A 95 -18.65 -9.98 -1.48
C TYR A 95 -20.04 -10.46 -1.02
N ALA A 96 -20.67 -9.74 -0.08
CA ALA A 96 -21.99 -10.07 0.42
C ALA A 96 -23.06 -9.99 -0.68
N GLU A 97 -22.96 -9.05 -1.63
CA GLU A 97 -23.86 -8.99 -2.77
C GLU A 97 -23.71 -10.23 -3.68
N LEU A 98 -22.48 -10.70 -3.92
CA LEU A 98 -22.24 -11.94 -4.66
C LEU A 98 -22.74 -13.18 -3.90
N GLU A 99 -22.63 -13.18 -2.57
CA GLU A 99 -23.05 -14.30 -1.74
C GLU A 99 -24.57 -14.43 -1.65
N ASN A 100 -25.28 -13.31 -1.60
CA ASN A 100 -26.74 -13.28 -1.51
C ASN A 100 -27.45 -13.38 -2.87
N LEU A 101 -26.72 -13.56 -3.96
CA LEU A 101 -27.33 -13.74 -5.28
C LEU A 101 -28.01 -15.12 -5.33
N PRO A 102 -29.31 -15.20 -5.71
CA PRO A 102 -30.01 -16.48 -5.86
C PRO A 102 -29.31 -17.40 -6.88
N GLU A 103 -29.28 -18.71 -6.62
CA GLU A 103 -28.65 -19.68 -7.52
C GLU A 103 -29.32 -19.69 -8.91
N ASP A 104 -30.64 -19.49 -8.93
CA ASP A 104 -31.50 -19.39 -10.10
C ASP A 104 -31.54 -18.00 -10.74
N ALA A 105 -30.72 -17.06 -10.26
CA ALA A 105 -30.58 -15.74 -10.87
C ALA A 105 -30.23 -15.86 -12.35
N SER A 106 -30.86 -15.02 -13.17
CA SER A 106 -30.66 -14.99 -14.61
C SER A 106 -29.22 -14.60 -14.96
N SER A 107 -28.79 -14.99 -16.17
CA SER A 107 -27.47 -14.59 -16.69
C SER A 107 -27.30 -13.06 -16.75
N LEU A 108 -28.40 -12.33 -16.98
CA LEU A 108 -28.39 -10.87 -17.00
C LEU A 108 -28.16 -10.28 -15.60
N GLU A 109 -28.80 -10.81 -14.57
CA GLU A 109 -28.60 -10.40 -13.18
C GLU A 109 -27.16 -10.68 -12.72
N LYS A 110 -26.65 -11.88 -13.02
CA LYS A 110 -25.25 -12.26 -12.76
C LYS A 110 -24.28 -11.27 -13.43
N THR A 111 -24.51 -10.93 -14.69
CA THR A 111 -23.66 -9.99 -15.43
C THR A 111 -23.73 -8.57 -14.87
N ASN A 112 -24.93 -8.08 -14.56
CA ASN A 112 -25.13 -6.76 -13.97
C ASN A 112 -24.44 -6.62 -12.61
N LEU A 113 -24.51 -7.65 -11.77
CA LEU A 113 -23.82 -7.67 -10.49
C LEU A 113 -22.30 -7.63 -10.66
N LEU A 114 -21.75 -8.46 -11.56
CA LEU A 114 -20.31 -8.47 -11.85
C LEU A 114 -19.83 -7.10 -12.40
N MET A 115 -20.61 -6.45 -13.26
CA MET A 115 -20.29 -5.11 -13.76
C MET A 115 -20.30 -4.06 -12.64
N LYS A 116 -21.34 -4.05 -11.81
CA LYS A 116 -21.43 -3.14 -10.66
C LYS A 116 -20.24 -3.32 -9.70
N MET A 117 -19.89 -4.56 -9.40
CA MET A 117 -18.72 -4.89 -8.58
C MET A 117 -17.44 -4.34 -9.22
N ARG A 118 -17.23 -4.58 -10.51
CA ARG A 118 -16.05 -4.07 -11.23
C ARG A 118 -15.94 -2.55 -11.10
N GLU A 119 -17.04 -1.82 -11.28
CA GLU A 119 -17.08 -0.36 -11.14
C GLU A 119 -16.84 0.11 -9.69
N SER A 120 -17.28 -0.66 -8.70
CA SER A 120 -17.07 -0.35 -7.28
C SER A 120 -15.64 -0.60 -6.82
N LEU A 121 -14.98 -1.61 -7.38
CA LEU A 121 -13.64 -2.05 -6.98
C LEU A 121 -12.52 -1.40 -7.79
N THR A 122 -12.82 -0.88 -8.97
CA THR A 122 -11.82 -0.35 -9.91
C THR A 122 -12.18 1.02 -10.46
N ASP A 123 -11.16 1.80 -10.76
CA ASP A 123 -11.24 3.13 -11.35
C ASP A 123 -10.48 3.14 -12.68
N ASN A 124 -11.05 3.82 -13.67
CA ASN A 124 -10.47 3.99 -15.00
C ASN A 124 -9.56 5.22 -14.99
N LYS A 125 -8.24 4.99 -14.97
CA LYS A 125 -7.24 6.04 -15.10
C LYS A 125 -6.67 6.06 -16.51
N GLU A 126 -6.01 7.15 -16.90
CA GLU A 126 -5.33 7.26 -18.19
C GLU A 126 -4.32 6.13 -18.44
N SER A 127 -3.76 5.54 -17.38
CA SER A 127 -2.84 4.40 -17.41
C SER A 127 -3.52 3.02 -17.39
N GLY A 128 -4.86 2.97 -17.41
CA GLY A 128 -5.67 1.75 -17.40
C GLY A 128 -6.53 1.57 -16.15
N VAL A 129 -7.11 0.36 -16.01
CA VAL A 129 -7.97 -0.03 -14.88
C VAL A 129 -7.10 -0.26 -13.63
N SER A 130 -7.39 0.47 -12.56
CA SER A 130 -6.67 0.38 -11.28
C SER A 130 -7.62 0.10 -10.13
N VAL A 131 -7.19 -0.66 -9.12
CA VAL A 131 -8.02 -0.92 -7.93
C VAL A 131 -8.18 0.35 -7.10
N ILE A 132 -9.40 0.62 -6.64
CA ILE A 132 -9.70 1.72 -5.72
C ILE A 132 -9.20 1.32 -4.33
N MET A 133 -8.19 2.02 -3.83
CA MET A 133 -7.60 1.75 -2.51
C MET A 133 -6.88 2.97 -1.93
N PRO A 134 -6.79 3.09 -0.60
CA PRO A 134 -6.01 4.13 0.05
C PRO A 134 -4.52 4.10 -0.33
N HIS A 135 -3.97 5.25 -0.72
CA HIS A 135 -2.55 5.35 -1.02
C HIS A 135 -1.70 5.06 0.21
N GLY A 136 -0.77 4.11 0.09
CA GLY A 136 0.12 3.71 1.19
C GLY A 136 -0.45 2.68 2.15
N ILE A 137 -1.62 2.09 1.85
CA ILE A 137 -2.24 1.03 2.66
C ILE A 137 -1.29 -0.17 2.91
N SER A 138 -0.34 -0.42 2.01
CA SER A 138 0.64 -1.51 2.13
C SER A 138 1.53 -1.48 3.39
N ILE A 139 1.62 -0.34 4.08
CA ILE A 139 2.34 -0.20 5.35
C ILE A 139 1.45 0.11 6.55
N TYR A 140 0.15 0.21 6.34
CA TYR A 140 -0.82 0.31 7.42
C TYR A 140 -0.81 -1.01 8.24
N PRO A 141 -1.01 -0.99 9.57
CA PRO A 141 -1.29 0.16 10.45
C PRO A 141 -0.05 0.90 10.97
N LYS A 142 1.16 0.55 10.51
CA LYS A 142 2.42 1.12 11.02
C LYS A 142 2.87 2.36 10.25
N ASN A 143 1.97 3.01 9.51
CA ASN A 143 2.24 4.13 8.61
C ASN A 143 2.98 5.29 9.31
N VAL A 144 2.63 5.60 10.56
CA VAL A 144 3.29 6.63 11.37
C VAL A 144 4.77 6.28 11.64
N HIS A 145 5.06 5.02 11.99
CA HIS A 145 6.44 4.58 12.23
C HIS A 145 7.30 4.63 10.98
N TYR A 146 6.76 4.18 9.84
CA TYR A 146 7.46 4.28 8.56
C TYR A 146 7.74 5.72 8.15
N PHE A 147 6.82 6.65 8.43
CA PHE A 147 7.05 8.05 8.17
C PHE A 147 8.20 8.62 9.00
N TRP A 148 8.21 8.40 10.32
CA TRP A 148 9.29 8.89 11.18
C TRP A 148 10.63 8.25 10.85
N TRP A 149 10.67 6.93 10.58
CA TRP A 149 11.88 6.25 10.15
C TRP A 149 12.41 6.84 8.84
N GLY A 150 11.53 7.07 7.84
CA GLY A 150 11.90 7.68 6.57
C GLY A 150 12.41 9.12 6.75
N LEU A 151 11.70 9.94 7.53
CA LEU A 151 12.05 11.34 7.74
C LEU A 151 13.41 11.48 8.45
N ILE A 152 13.60 10.77 9.56
CA ILE A 152 14.84 10.83 10.36
C ILE A 152 16.02 10.29 9.54
N SER A 153 15.84 9.17 8.84
CA SER A 153 16.92 8.58 8.03
C SER A 153 17.30 9.49 6.85
N THR A 154 16.32 10.13 6.20
CA THR A 154 16.57 11.06 5.09
C THR A 154 17.33 12.30 5.57
N ILE A 155 16.87 12.95 6.66
CA ILE A 155 17.53 14.14 7.21
C ILE A 155 18.95 13.79 7.68
N SER A 156 19.12 12.66 8.36
CA SER A 156 20.43 12.23 8.85
C SER A 156 21.39 11.93 7.69
N CYS A 157 20.90 11.23 6.66
CA CYS A 157 21.69 10.91 5.46
C CYS A 157 22.14 12.19 4.76
N LEU A 158 21.22 13.09 4.42
CA LEU A 158 21.54 14.35 3.74
C LEU A 158 22.45 15.25 4.59
N GLY A 159 22.13 15.40 5.88
CA GLY A 159 22.92 16.24 6.79
C GLY A 159 24.36 15.74 6.95
N LEU A 160 24.57 14.42 7.10
CA LEU A 160 25.90 13.84 7.20
C LEU A 160 26.69 13.97 5.89
N TRP A 161 26.05 13.75 4.73
CA TRP A 161 26.73 13.95 3.44
C TRP A 161 27.10 15.41 3.18
N ILE A 162 26.23 16.36 3.57
CA ILE A 162 26.56 17.80 3.51
C ILE A 162 27.75 18.12 4.41
N MET A 163 27.78 17.61 5.65
CA MET A 163 28.91 17.84 6.55
C MET A 163 30.21 17.24 6.03
N VAL A 164 30.18 16.04 5.44
CA VAL A 164 31.34 15.42 4.78
C VAL A 164 31.83 16.31 3.62
N PHE A 165 30.91 16.82 2.79
CA PHE A 165 31.26 17.71 1.69
C PHE A 165 31.90 19.02 2.17
N VAL A 166 31.33 19.65 3.21
CA VAL A 166 31.87 20.88 3.82
C VAL A 166 33.24 20.62 4.44
N ALA A 167 33.41 19.54 5.20
CA ALA A 167 34.69 19.17 5.80
C ALA A 167 35.78 18.95 4.74
N TRP A 168 35.43 18.31 3.62
CA TRP A 168 36.32 18.13 2.48
C TRP A 168 36.68 19.47 1.82
N TRP A 169 35.69 20.34 1.59
CA TRP A 169 35.90 21.65 0.94
C TRP A 169 36.81 22.58 1.75
N PHE A 170 36.69 22.58 3.08
CA PHE A 170 37.46 23.45 3.98
C PHE A 170 38.71 22.77 4.56
N ASN A 171 39.06 21.55 4.14
CA ASN A 171 40.17 20.76 4.68
C ASN A 171 40.14 20.66 6.22
N TRP A 172 38.99 20.32 6.79
CA TRP A 172 38.91 19.99 8.23
C TRP A 172 39.57 18.63 8.49
N ASP A 173 40.70 18.61 9.19
CA ASP A 173 41.38 17.39 9.68
C ASP A 173 40.54 16.57 10.69
#